data_AF-X5D2A4-F1
#
_entry.id   AF-X5D2A4-F1
#
_cell.length_a   1.000
_cell.length_b   1.000
_cell.length_c   1.000
_cell.angle_alpha   90.00
_cell.angle_beta   90.00
_cell.angle_gamma   90.00
#
_symmetry.space_group_name_H-M   'P 1'
#
loop_
_entity.id
_entity.type
_entity.pdbx_description
1 polymer ?
#
loop_
_entity_poly.entity_id
_entity_poly.type
_entity_poly.pdbx_seq_one_letter_code
_entity_poly.pdbx_strand_id
1 'polypeptide(L)'
;MGSSEDQAYRLLNDYANGFMVSQVLFAACELGVFDLLAEAPGPLDVAAVAAGVRASAHGTELLLDICVSLKLLKVETRGGKAFYRNTELSSDYLTTVSPTSQCSMLKYMGRTSYRCWGHLADAVREGRNQYLETFGVPAEELFTAIYRSEGERLQFMQALQEVWSVNGRSVLTAFDLSVFPLMCDLGGGAGALAKECMSLYPGCKITVFDIPEVVWTAKQHFSFQEEEQIDFQEGDFFKDPLPEADLYILARVLHDWADGKCSHLLERIYHTCKPGGGILVIESLLDEDRRGPLLTQLYSLNMLVQTEGQERTPTHYHMLLSSAGFRDFQFKKTGAIYDAILARK
;
A
#
# COMPACT_ATOMS: atom_id res chain seq x y z
N MET A 1 -35.41 -19.03 1.10
CA MET A 1 -34.55 -18.45 0.03
C MET A 1 -35.22 -17.15 -0.39
N GLY A 2 -34.58 -16.00 -0.19
CA GLY A 2 -35.17 -14.69 -0.51
C GLY A 2 -35.30 -14.50 -2.03
N SER A 3 -36.28 -13.72 -2.45
CA SER A 3 -36.52 -13.42 -3.88
C SER A 3 -35.29 -12.73 -4.50
N SER A 4 -35.17 -12.71 -5.84
CA SER A 4 -34.09 -11.99 -6.52
C SER A 4 -34.09 -10.49 -6.20
N GLU A 5 -35.26 -9.90 -5.96
CA GLU A 5 -35.43 -8.51 -5.52
C GLU A 5 -34.88 -8.29 -4.10
N ASP A 6 -35.12 -9.23 -3.18
CA ASP A 6 -34.56 -9.19 -1.82
C ASP A 6 -33.03 -9.23 -1.83
N GLN A 7 -32.43 -9.95 -2.79
CA GLN A 7 -30.98 -10.06 -2.94
C GLN A 7 -30.37 -8.77 -3.50
N ALA A 8 -30.99 -8.16 -4.51
CA ALA A 8 -30.54 -6.90 -5.09
C ALA A 8 -30.59 -5.76 -4.08
N TYR A 9 -31.66 -5.66 -3.28
CA TYR A 9 -31.78 -4.62 -2.27
C TYR A 9 -30.80 -4.81 -1.10
N ARG A 10 -30.50 -6.04 -0.70
CA ARG A 10 -29.44 -6.31 0.29
C ARG A 10 -28.07 -5.88 -0.23
N LEU A 11 -27.75 -6.22 -1.48
CA LEU A 11 -26.48 -5.83 -2.09
C LEU A 11 -26.34 -4.30 -2.17
N LEU A 12 -27.40 -3.59 -2.55
CA LEU A 12 -27.41 -2.12 -2.54
C LEU A 12 -27.15 -1.57 -1.14
N ASN A 13 -27.78 -2.13 -0.11
CA ASN A 13 -27.54 -1.70 1.27
C ASN A 13 -26.11 -2.00 1.74
N ASP A 14 -25.54 -3.15 1.38
CA ASP A 14 -24.15 -3.49 1.73
C ASP A 14 -23.18 -2.46 1.11
N TYR A 15 -23.41 -2.05 -0.14
CA TYR A 15 -22.59 -1.03 -0.79
C TYR A 15 -22.82 0.38 -0.22
N ALA A 16 -24.08 0.77 -0.02
CA ALA A 16 -24.42 2.10 0.50
C ALA A 16 -23.86 2.31 1.92
N ASN A 17 -23.76 1.24 2.71
CA ASN A 17 -23.29 1.28 4.09
C ASN A 17 -21.82 0.86 4.26
N GLY A 18 -21.14 0.45 3.19
CA GLY A 18 -19.77 -0.06 3.25
C GLY A 18 -18.77 0.90 3.89
N PHE A 19 -18.99 2.22 3.71
CA PHE A 19 -18.16 3.26 4.33
C PHE A 19 -18.16 3.19 5.87
N MET A 20 -19.28 2.77 6.48
CA MET A 20 -19.38 2.63 7.94
C MET A 20 -18.50 1.48 8.43
N VAL A 21 -18.45 0.38 7.68
CA VAL A 21 -17.58 -0.76 8.00
C VAL A 21 -16.10 -0.34 7.94
N SER A 22 -15.71 0.41 6.91
CA SER A 22 -14.36 0.96 6.83
C SER A 22 -14.02 1.88 8.00
N GLN A 23 -14.93 2.78 8.37
CA GLN A 23 -14.74 3.70 9.51
C GLN A 23 -14.61 2.98 10.85
N VAL A 24 -15.32 1.88 11.08
CA VAL A 24 -15.14 1.05 12.28
C VAL A 24 -13.72 0.52 12.36
N LEU A 25 -13.21 -0.02 11.24
CA LEU A 25 -11.85 -0.56 11.18
C LEU A 25 -10.80 0.55 11.43
N PHE A 26 -10.95 1.70 10.77
CA PHE A 26 -10.04 2.84 10.93
C PHE A 26 -10.05 3.38 12.37
N ALA A 27 -11.23 3.57 12.97
CA ALA A 27 -11.37 4.07 14.33
C ALA A 27 -10.79 3.09 15.37
N ALA A 28 -11.00 1.78 15.21
CA ALA A 28 -10.44 0.77 16.12
C ALA A 28 -8.90 0.75 16.07
N CYS A 29 -8.31 0.87 14.88
CA CYS A 29 -6.86 1.00 14.70
C CYS A 29 -6.33 2.33 15.26
N GLU A 30 -7.02 3.45 15.01
CA GLU A 30 -6.62 4.78 15.51
C GLU A 30 -6.64 4.86 17.05
N LEU A 31 -7.65 4.25 17.68
CA LEU A 31 -7.77 4.17 19.14
C LEU A 31 -6.78 3.19 19.78
N GLY A 32 -6.13 2.31 19.00
CA GLY A 32 -5.22 1.29 19.52
C GLY A 32 -5.92 0.15 20.24
N VAL A 33 -7.16 -0.16 19.85
CA VAL A 33 -7.97 -1.23 20.49
C VAL A 33 -7.28 -2.59 20.39
N PHE A 34 -6.77 -2.93 19.20
CA PHE A 34 -6.16 -4.24 18.95
C PHE A 34 -4.83 -4.41 19.67
N ASP A 35 -4.01 -3.35 19.76
CA ASP A 35 -2.75 -3.36 20.52
C ASP A 35 -3.02 -3.55 22.01
N LEU A 36 -3.96 -2.78 22.57
CA LEU A 36 -4.35 -2.89 23.98
C LEU A 36 -4.81 -4.31 24.34
N LEU A 37 -5.60 -4.94 23.47
CA LEU A 37 -6.09 -6.31 23.68
C LEU A 37 -5.00 -7.37 23.50
N ALA A 38 -3.97 -7.10 22.69
CA ALA A 38 -2.83 -8.00 22.50
C ALA A 38 -1.85 -7.95 23.68
N GLU A 39 -1.64 -6.77 24.27
CA GLU A 39 -0.75 -6.59 25.43
C GLU A 39 -1.37 -7.08 26.75
N ALA A 40 -2.69 -7.16 26.82
CA ALA A 40 -3.39 -7.59 28.02
C ALA A 40 -3.14 -9.09 28.33
N PRO A 41 -2.93 -9.46 29.61
CA PRO A 41 -2.72 -10.87 30.00
C PRO A 41 -3.99 -11.74 29.83
N GLY A 42 -5.14 -11.12 29.60
CA GLY A 42 -6.45 -11.77 29.54
C GLY A 42 -7.45 -10.91 28.76
N PRO A 43 -8.71 -11.37 28.64
CA PRO A 43 -9.72 -10.61 27.92
C PRO A 43 -10.13 -9.39 28.76
N LEU A 44 -10.40 -8.27 28.10
CA LEU A 44 -10.76 -7.02 28.79
C LEU A 44 -12.26 -6.77 28.70
N ASP A 45 -12.86 -6.22 29.76
CA ASP A 45 -14.23 -5.71 29.68
C ASP A 45 -14.26 -4.31 29.07
N VAL A 46 -15.47 -3.81 28.75
CA VAL A 46 -15.67 -2.49 28.13
C VAL A 46 -15.00 -1.37 28.93
N ALA A 47 -15.09 -1.42 30.26
CA ALA A 47 -14.54 -0.37 31.13
C ALA A 47 -13.01 -0.32 31.06
N ALA A 48 -12.37 -1.49 31.07
CA ALA A 48 -10.91 -1.59 30.92
C ALA A 48 -10.45 -1.12 29.53
N VAL A 49 -11.15 -1.51 28.45
CA VAL A 49 -10.82 -1.04 27.09
C VAL A 49 -11.00 0.47 26.99
N ALA A 50 -12.14 1.01 27.42
CA ALA A 50 -12.45 2.43 27.35
C ALA A 50 -11.42 3.28 28.11
N ALA A 51 -10.99 2.83 29.29
CA ALA A 51 -9.94 3.48 30.06
C ALA A 51 -8.58 3.43 29.32
N GLY A 52 -8.21 2.26 28.78
CA GLY A 52 -6.93 2.07 28.08
C GLY A 52 -6.81 2.91 26.81
N VAL A 53 -7.88 3.02 26.02
CA VAL A 53 -7.91 3.83 24.79
C VAL A 53 -8.37 5.28 25.01
N ARG A 54 -8.63 5.67 26.26
CA ARG A 54 -9.10 7.01 26.67
C ARG A 54 -10.37 7.46 25.94
N ALA A 55 -11.37 6.58 25.89
CA ALA A 55 -12.67 6.81 25.25
C ALA A 55 -13.83 6.68 26.25
N SER A 56 -15.03 7.10 25.83
CA SER A 56 -16.24 6.91 26.62
C SER A 56 -16.64 5.43 26.65
N ALA A 57 -17.08 4.91 27.80
CA ALA A 57 -17.56 3.53 27.91
C ALA A 57 -18.66 3.20 26.89
N HIS A 58 -19.61 4.11 26.67
CA HIS A 58 -20.71 3.90 25.72
C HIS A 58 -20.21 3.78 24.26
N GLY A 59 -19.39 4.73 23.79
CA GLY A 59 -18.82 4.67 22.44
C GLY A 59 -17.91 3.44 22.24
N THR A 60 -17.14 3.08 23.26
CA THR A 60 -16.30 1.87 23.23
C THR A 60 -17.14 0.61 23.13
N GLU A 61 -18.22 0.48 23.92
CA GLU A 61 -19.13 -0.67 23.84
C GLU A 61 -19.68 -0.87 22.43
N LEU A 62 -20.25 0.19 21.84
CA LEU A 62 -20.78 0.15 20.47
C LEU A 62 -19.72 -0.24 19.44
N LEU A 63 -18.51 0.31 19.55
CA LEU A 63 -17.42 -0.03 18.63
C LEU A 63 -17.00 -1.50 18.77
N LEU A 64 -16.85 -1.99 20.00
CA LEU A 64 -16.46 -3.37 20.27
C LEU A 64 -17.52 -4.37 19.79
N ASP A 65 -18.81 -4.08 19.99
CA ASP A 65 -19.92 -4.92 19.52
C ASP A 65 -19.93 -5.06 17.99
N ILE A 66 -19.65 -3.96 17.27
CA ILE A 66 -19.54 -4.01 15.81
C ILE A 66 -18.26 -4.76 15.40
N CYS A 67 -17.14 -4.56 16.08
CA CYS A 67 -15.92 -5.33 15.83
C CYS A 67 -16.12 -6.84 16.05
N VAL A 68 -16.94 -7.25 17.01
CA VAL A 68 -17.35 -8.66 17.17
C VAL A 68 -18.19 -9.11 15.97
N SER A 69 -19.18 -8.31 15.55
CA SER A 69 -20.04 -8.61 14.41
C SER A 69 -19.27 -8.73 13.08
N LEU A 70 -18.22 -7.92 12.92
CA LEU A 70 -17.27 -7.97 11.80
C LEU A 70 -16.22 -9.09 11.95
N LYS A 71 -16.28 -9.89 13.02
CA LYS A 71 -15.35 -10.98 13.33
C LYS A 71 -13.90 -10.51 13.47
N LEU A 72 -13.71 -9.26 13.92
CA LEU A 72 -12.40 -8.73 14.30
C LEU A 72 -12.10 -9.10 15.75
N LEU A 73 -13.11 -9.14 16.62
CA LEU A 73 -12.97 -9.51 18.02
C LEU A 73 -13.80 -10.75 18.38
N LYS A 74 -13.33 -11.50 19.38
CA LYS A 74 -14.11 -12.51 20.09
C LYS A 74 -14.64 -11.91 21.38
N VAL A 75 -15.84 -12.33 21.79
CA VAL A 75 -16.44 -11.93 23.07
C VAL A 75 -16.85 -13.16 23.87
N GLU A 76 -16.56 -13.13 25.17
CA GLU A 76 -17.01 -14.10 26.15
C GLU A 76 -17.84 -13.39 27.22
N THR A 77 -18.96 -13.98 27.65
CA THR A 77 -19.74 -13.44 28.77
C THR A 77 -19.42 -14.17 30.06
N ARG A 78 -18.99 -13.43 31.09
CA ARG A 78 -18.71 -13.97 32.44
C ARG A 78 -19.47 -13.16 33.47
N GLY A 79 -20.36 -13.81 34.23
CA GLY A 79 -21.17 -13.13 35.25
C GLY A 79 -22.01 -11.97 34.72
N GLY A 80 -22.49 -12.07 33.47
CA GLY A 80 -23.29 -11.02 32.81
C GLY A 80 -22.46 -9.86 32.21
N LYS A 81 -21.13 -9.92 32.27
CA LYS A 81 -20.24 -8.92 31.63
C LYS A 81 -19.56 -9.50 30.39
N ALA A 82 -19.46 -8.68 29.34
CA ALA A 82 -18.75 -9.01 28.11
C ALA A 82 -17.24 -8.75 28.26
N PHE A 83 -16.43 -9.70 27.79
CA PHE A 83 -14.97 -9.66 27.80
C PHE A 83 -14.44 -9.95 26.40
N TYR A 84 -13.59 -9.07 25.88
CA TYR A 84 -13.16 -9.02 24.49
C TYR A 84 -11.71 -9.49 24.32
N ARG A 85 -11.43 -10.11 23.17
CA ARG A 85 -10.08 -10.50 22.72
C ARG A 85 -9.96 -10.35 21.21
N ASN A 86 -8.73 -10.19 20.73
CA ASN A 86 -8.43 -10.29 19.30
C ASN A 86 -8.79 -11.67 18.74
N THR A 87 -9.26 -11.70 17.50
CA THR A 87 -9.23 -12.88 16.63
C THR A 87 -7.85 -13.08 16.02
N GLU A 88 -7.62 -14.22 15.36
CA GLU A 88 -6.38 -14.46 14.59
C GLU A 88 -6.18 -13.37 13.53
N LEU A 89 -7.22 -13.03 12.76
CA LEU A 89 -7.18 -11.95 11.76
C LEU A 89 -6.72 -10.61 12.37
N SER A 90 -7.31 -10.20 13.49
CA SER A 90 -6.92 -8.94 14.13
C SER A 90 -5.53 -9.00 14.77
N SER A 91 -5.14 -10.15 15.32
CA SER A 91 -3.79 -10.33 15.88
C SER A 91 -2.74 -10.22 14.79
N ASP A 92 -2.97 -10.88 13.65
CA ASP A 92 -2.01 -10.95 12.55
C ASP A 92 -1.93 -9.63 11.79
N TYR A 93 -3.07 -8.98 11.49
CA TYR A 93 -3.07 -7.83 10.57
C TYR A 93 -3.36 -6.48 11.23
N LEU A 94 -3.90 -6.42 12.46
CA LEU A 94 -4.38 -5.15 13.05
C LEU A 94 -3.62 -4.73 14.31
N THR A 95 -2.67 -5.54 14.78
CA THR A 95 -1.73 -5.16 15.85
C THR A 95 -0.45 -4.60 15.24
N THR A 96 0.10 -3.55 15.83
CA THR A 96 1.31 -2.85 15.35
C THR A 96 2.58 -3.66 15.56
N VAL A 97 2.58 -4.62 16.49
CA VAL A 97 3.74 -5.50 16.76
C VAL A 97 3.82 -6.69 15.81
N SER A 98 2.76 -7.00 15.07
CA SER A 98 2.77 -8.11 14.13
C SER A 98 3.69 -7.81 12.94
N PRO A 99 4.51 -8.78 12.48
CA PRO A 99 5.31 -8.60 11.28
C PRO A 99 4.48 -8.39 10.01
N THR A 100 3.20 -8.81 10.01
CA THR A 100 2.27 -8.66 8.87
C THR A 100 1.23 -7.55 9.07
N SER A 101 1.45 -6.68 10.06
CA SER A 101 0.55 -5.58 10.38
C SER A 101 0.17 -4.76 9.16
N GLN A 102 -1.09 -4.36 9.07
CA GLN A 102 -1.67 -3.41 8.11
C GLN A 102 -2.27 -2.20 8.86
N CYS A 103 -1.90 -2.01 10.13
CA CYS A 103 -2.49 -0.99 10.99
C CYS A 103 -2.13 0.43 10.52
N SER A 104 -0.89 0.65 10.07
CA SER A 104 -0.48 1.96 9.52
C SER A 104 -1.17 2.24 8.20
N MET A 105 -1.33 1.22 7.34
CA MET A 105 -2.11 1.31 6.10
C MET A 105 -3.54 1.74 6.38
N LEU A 106 -4.23 1.09 7.33
CA LEU A 106 -5.61 1.44 7.69
C LEU A 106 -5.73 2.84 8.29
N LYS A 107 -4.77 3.26 9.13
CA LYS A 107 -4.71 4.63 9.66
C LYS A 107 -4.52 5.65 8.53
N TYR A 108 -3.66 5.37 7.55
CA TYR A 108 -3.46 6.23 6.38
C TYR A 108 -4.72 6.31 5.51
N MET A 109 -5.37 5.18 5.24
CA MET A 109 -6.64 5.15 4.51
C MET A 109 -7.71 5.99 5.21
N GLY A 110 -7.86 5.88 6.53
CA GLY A 110 -8.86 6.67 7.27
C GLY A 110 -8.58 8.18 7.32
N ARG A 111 -7.31 8.57 7.47
CA ARG A 111 -6.93 9.99 7.60
C ARG A 111 -6.80 10.72 6.28
N THR A 112 -6.35 10.03 5.24
CA THR A 112 -6.06 10.63 3.94
C THR A 112 -7.01 10.15 2.86
N SER A 113 -6.92 8.88 2.45
CA SER A 113 -7.64 8.38 1.27
C SER A 113 -9.16 8.53 1.42
N TYR A 114 -9.73 8.16 2.56
CA TYR A 114 -11.16 8.25 2.82
C TYR A 114 -11.69 9.69 2.69
N ARG A 115 -10.90 10.68 3.12
CA ARG A 115 -11.28 12.09 3.00
C ARG A 115 -11.28 12.55 1.55
N CYS A 116 -10.24 12.19 0.77
CA CYS A 116 -10.21 12.49 -0.66
C CYS A 116 -11.35 11.80 -1.42
N TRP A 117 -11.70 10.56 -1.05
CA TRP A 117 -12.84 9.84 -1.62
C TRP A 117 -14.20 10.52 -1.33
N GLY A 118 -14.29 11.35 -0.29
CA GLY A 118 -15.44 12.23 -0.05
C GLY A 118 -15.71 13.22 -1.20
N HIS A 119 -14.71 13.48 -2.04
CA HIS A 119 -14.76 14.35 -3.22
C HIS A 119 -14.73 13.57 -4.55
N LEU A 120 -15.03 12.27 -4.53
CA LEU A 120 -14.92 11.43 -5.73
C LEU A 120 -15.73 11.96 -6.93
N ALA A 121 -16.93 12.50 -6.71
CA ALA A 121 -17.74 13.03 -7.80
C ALA A 121 -17.05 14.21 -8.52
N ASP A 122 -16.32 15.04 -7.77
CA ASP A 122 -15.56 16.16 -8.34
C ASP A 122 -14.30 15.65 -9.04
N ALA A 123 -13.62 14.65 -8.48
CA ALA A 123 -12.52 13.96 -9.15
C ALA A 123 -12.91 13.42 -10.53
N VAL A 124 -14.10 12.80 -10.63
CA VAL A 124 -14.63 12.28 -11.91
C VAL A 124 -15.00 13.39 -12.87
N ARG A 125 -15.57 14.50 -12.40
CA ARG A 125 -15.93 15.65 -13.25
C ARG A 125 -14.71 16.36 -13.82
N GLU A 126 -13.68 16.50 -13.00
CA GLU A 126 -12.53 17.35 -13.30
C GLU A 126 -11.35 16.55 -13.84
N GLY A 127 -11.30 15.24 -13.62
CA GLY A 127 -10.22 14.37 -14.07
C GLY A 127 -8.90 14.60 -13.33
N ARG A 128 -8.95 15.01 -12.06
CA ARG A 128 -7.75 15.31 -11.24
C ARG A 128 -7.92 14.89 -9.78
N ASN A 129 -6.78 14.80 -9.08
CA ASN A 129 -6.75 14.56 -7.64
C ASN A 129 -7.46 15.64 -6.82
N GLN A 130 -7.80 15.29 -5.58
CA GLN A 130 -8.65 16.10 -4.69
C GLN A 130 -7.90 16.61 -3.44
N TYR A 131 -6.57 16.72 -3.49
CA TYR A 131 -5.79 17.20 -2.35
C TYR A 131 -6.06 18.67 -2.01
N LEU A 132 -6.28 19.51 -3.01
CA LEU A 132 -6.61 20.92 -2.80
C LEU A 132 -7.95 21.08 -2.08
N GLU A 133 -8.97 20.35 -2.53
CA GLU A 133 -10.32 20.38 -1.99
C GLU A 133 -10.37 19.78 -0.58
N THR A 134 -9.61 18.71 -0.34
CA THR A 134 -9.62 17.97 0.92
C THR A 134 -8.74 18.62 2.00
N PHE A 135 -7.58 19.15 1.63
CA PHE A 135 -6.55 19.61 2.57
C PHE A 135 -6.11 21.07 2.37
N GLY A 136 -6.59 21.75 1.33
CA GLY A 136 -6.18 23.12 1.02
C GLY A 136 -4.75 23.22 0.47
N VAL A 137 -4.16 22.10 0.03
CA VAL A 137 -2.79 22.04 -0.48
C VAL A 137 -2.81 21.95 -2.00
N PRO A 138 -2.19 22.90 -2.74
CA PRO A 138 -2.06 22.80 -4.19
C PRO A 138 -1.36 21.51 -4.60
N ALA A 139 -1.85 20.87 -5.67
CA ALA A 139 -1.35 19.60 -6.15
C ALA A 139 -0.50 19.71 -7.43
N GLU A 140 0.16 20.87 -7.64
CA GLU A 140 1.03 21.10 -8.80
C GLU A 140 2.20 20.11 -8.82
N GLU A 141 2.72 19.76 -7.65
CA GLU A 141 3.64 18.65 -7.43
C GLU A 141 3.00 17.59 -6.54
N LEU A 142 2.77 16.41 -7.11
CA LEU A 142 2.02 15.31 -6.50
C LEU A 142 2.51 14.97 -5.08
N PHE A 143 3.80 14.68 -4.95
CA PHE A 143 4.37 14.22 -3.68
C PHE A 143 4.49 15.33 -2.64
N THR A 144 4.54 16.61 -3.04
CA THR A 144 4.43 17.74 -2.12
C THR A 144 3.06 17.77 -1.43
N ALA A 145 1.99 17.43 -2.16
CA ALA A 145 0.65 17.33 -1.57
C ALA A 145 0.46 16.09 -0.68
N ILE A 146 1.04 14.95 -1.09
CA ILE A 146 1.05 13.71 -0.30
C ILE A 146 1.84 13.92 1.01
N TYR A 147 3.02 14.54 0.91
CA TYR A 147 3.95 14.83 2.02
C TYR A 147 3.73 16.20 2.64
N ARG A 148 2.47 16.62 2.78
CA ARG A 148 2.05 17.92 3.33
C ARG A 148 2.66 18.29 4.70
N SER A 149 3.20 17.31 5.43
CA SER A 149 4.04 17.51 6.62
C SER A 149 4.96 16.31 6.84
N GLU A 150 5.97 16.45 7.70
CA GLU A 150 6.87 15.35 8.09
C GLU A 150 6.10 14.16 8.68
N GLY A 151 5.08 14.42 9.52
CA GLY A 151 4.27 13.37 10.12
C GLY A 151 3.43 12.60 9.11
N GLU A 152 2.91 13.30 8.09
CA GLU A 152 2.13 12.68 7.00
C GLU A 152 3.03 11.89 6.05
N ARG A 153 4.25 12.38 5.78
CA ARG A 153 5.27 11.62 5.05
C ARG A 153 5.62 10.33 5.78
N LEU A 154 5.91 10.41 7.09
CA LEU A 154 6.20 9.23 7.90
C LEU A 154 5.02 8.25 7.90
N GLN A 155 3.79 8.74 8.07
CA GLN A 155 2.59 7.89 8.05
C GLN A 155 2.40 7.21 6.69
N PHE A 156 2.61 7.93 5.58
CA PHE A 156 2.57 7.37 4.23
C PHE A 156 3.61 6.27 4.05
N MET A 157 4.86 6.51 4.46
CA MET A 157 5.93 5.53 4.37
C MET A 157 5.66 4.29 5.21
N GLN A 158 5.16 4.46 6.44
CA GLN A 158 4.74 3.35 7.31
C GLN A 158 3.63 2.52 6.69
N ALA A 159 2.63 3.17 6.07
CA ALA A 159 1.55 2.49 5.37
C ALA A 159 2.07 1.68 4.17
N LEU A 160 2.87 2.29 3.29
CA LEU A 160 3.34 1.61 2.09
C LEU A 160 4.27 0.44 2.37
N GLN A 161 5.14 0.52 3.39
CA GLN A 161 6.00 -0.63 3.72
C GLN A 161 5.22 -1.87 4.18
N GLU A 162 4.08 -1.68 4.87
CA GLU A 162 3.25 -2.77 5.39
C GLU A 162 2.68 -3.63 4.25
N VAL A 163 2.55 -3.07 3.04
CA VAL A 163 2.15 -3.85 1.85
C VAL A 163 3.13 -4.99 1.58
N TRP A 164 4.42 -4.74 1.77
CA TRP A 164 5.48 -5.67 1.40
C TRP A 164 5.66 -6.80 2.40
N SER A 165 5.23 -6.63 3.65
CA SER A 165 5.25 -7.73 4.64
C SER A 165 4.31 -8.89 4.27
N VAL A 166 3.26 -8.61 3.50
CA VAL A 166 2.30 -9.62 3.02
C VAL A 166 2.56 -10.01 1.58
N ASN A 167 2.89 -9.06 0.71
CA ASN A 167 2.96 -9.29 -0.74
C ASN A 167 4.39 -9.45 -1.27
N GLY A 168 5.41 -8.95 -0.56
CA GLY A 168 6.77 -8.81 -1.06
C GLY A 168 7.37 -10.12 -1.58
N ARG A 169 7.25 -11.20 -0.80
CA ARG A 169 7.74 -12.52 -1.20
C ARG A 169 7.14 -13.00 -2.51
N SER A 170 5.82 -12.83 -2.69
CA SER A 170 5.10 -13.36 -3.85
C SER A 170 5.51 -12.68 -5.16
N VAL A 171 5.75 -11.36 -5.12
CA VAL A 171 6.15 -10.59 -6.29
C VAL A 171 7.64 -10.76 -6.61
N LEU A 172 8.50 -10.84 -5.59
CA LEU A 172 9.96 -11.01 -5.78
C LEU A 172 10.32 -12.42 -6.25
N THR A 173 9.56 -13.44 -5.84
CA THR A 173 9.77 -14.83 -6.29
C THR A 173 9.01 -15.18 -7.58
N ALA A 174 8.28 -14.22 -8.17
CA ALA A 174 7.60 -14.42 -9.44
C ALA A 174 8.60 -14.80 -10.54
N PHE A 175 9.79 -14.20 -10.54
CA PHE A 175 10.88 -14.53 -11.47
C PHE A 175 12.14 -14.94 -10.70
N ASP A 176 13.07 -15.62 -11.38
CA ASP A 176 14.39 -15.85 -10.82
C ASP A 176 15.24 -14.59 -10.95
N LEU A 177 15.35 -13.84 -9.85
CA LEU A 177 16.14 -12.60 -9.80
C LEU A 177 17.62 -12.85 -9.45
N SER A 178 18.03 -14.10 -9.19
CA SER A 178 19.43 -14.42 -8.83
C SER A 178 20.45 -14.08 -9.93
N VAL A 179 19.97 -13.93 -11.16
CA VAL A 179 20.77 -13.51 -12.32
C VAL A 179 21.15 -12.03 -12.29
N PHE A 180 20.62 -11.24 -11.35
CA PHE A 180 20.89 -9.81 -11.18
C PHE A 180 21.59 -9.54 -9.84
N PRO A 181 22.92 -9.50 -9.80
CA PRO A 181 23.65 -9.27 -8.55
C PRO A 181 23.55 -7.82 -8.05
N LEU A 182 23.30 -6.84 -8.93
CA LEU A 182 23.11 -5.44 -8.56
C LEU A 182 21.70 -4.95 -8.93
N MET A 183 20.91 -4.54 -7.95
CA MET A 183 19.54 -4.10 -8.12
C MET A 183 19.35 -2.66 -7.62
N CYS A 184 18.39 -1.94 -8.19
CA CYS A 184 17.98 -0.62 -7.71
C CYS A 184 16.45 -0.55 -7.58
N ASP A 185 15.97 -0.29 -6.38
CA ASP A 185 14.56 -0.05 -6.06
C ASP A 185 14.28 1.45 -6.19
N LEU A 186 13.73 1.86 -7.33
CA LEU A 186 13.42 3.26 -7.65
C LEU A 186 12.07 3.63 -7.04
N GLY A 187 12.03 4.65 -6.20
CA GLY A 187 10.85 4.96 -5.38
C GLY A 187 10.63 3.95 -4.26
N GLY A 188 11.70 3.29 -3.78
CA GLY A 188 11.61 2.21 -2.79
C GLY A 188 11.19 2.63 -1.38
N GLY A 189 11.03 3.94 -1.13
CA GLY A 189 10.49 4.48 0.12
C GLY A 189 11.28 4.06 1.35
N ALA A 190 10.61 3.37 2.27
CA ALA A 190 11.23 2.85 3.49
C ALA A 190 12.07 1.57 3.27
N GLY A 191 12.24 1.08 2.04
CA GLY A 191 13.13 -0.04 1.72
C GLY A 191 12.66 -1.43 2.15
N ALA A 192 11.39 -1.60 2.54
CA ALA A 192 10.88 -2.90 2.99
C ALA A 192 10.89 -3.97 1.87
N LEU A 193 10.62 -3.59 0.62
CA LEU A 193 10.73 -4.52 -0.51
C LEU A 193 12.20 -4.90 -0.76
N ALA A 194 13.11 -3.94 -0.71
CA ALA A 194 14.54 -4.18 -0.82
C ALA A 194 15.07 -5.13 0.27
N LYS A 195 14.59 -4.99 1.51
CA LYS A 195 14.90 -5.91 2.62
C LYS A 195 14.44 -7.33 2.33
N GLU A 196 13.19 -7.51 1.89
CA GLU A 196 12.67 -8.84 1.49
C GLU A 196 13.49 -9.42 0.33
N CYS A 197 13.91 -8.58 -0.63
CA CYS A 197 14.74 -9.00 -1.75
C CYS A 197 16.11 -9.54 -1.27
N MET A 198 16.78 -8.85 -0.34
CA MET A 198 18.04 -9.34 0.23
C MET A 198 17.86 -10.64 1.02
N SER A 199 16.72 -10.81 1.70
CA SER A 199 16.40 -12.06 2.40
C SER A 199 16.26 -13.24 1.43
N LEU A 200 15.62 -13.02 0.28
CA LEU A 200 15.41 -14.03 -0.76
C LEU A 200 16.66 -14.30 -1.61
N TYR A 201 17.50 -13.27 -1.81
CA TYR A 201 18.68 -13.31 -2.65
C TYR A 201 19.91 -12.77 -1.88
N PRO A 202 20.49 -13.53 -0.93
CA PRO A 202 21.55 -13.04 -0.03
C PRO A 202 22.84 -12.57 -0.73
N GLY A 203 23.03 -12.92 -2.00
CA GLY A 203 24.17 -12.49 -2.81
C GLY A 203 23.96 -11.18 -3.58
N CYS A 204 22.74 -10.62 -3.57
CA CYS A 204 22.45 -9.38 -4.27
C CYS A 204 22.87 -8.14 -3.45
N LYS A 205 23.18 -7.06 -4.14
CA LYS A 205 23.26 -5.71 -3.57
C LYS A 205 22.09 -4.90 -4.10
N ILE A 206 21.40 -4.19 -3.23
CA ILE A 206 20.27 -3.36 -3.61
C ILE A 206 20.43 -1.94 -3.11
N THR A 207 20.22 -0.99 -4.03
CA THR A 207 20.15 0.44 -3.71
C THR A 207 18.69 0.87 -3.72
N VAL A 208 18.20 1.44 -2.62
CA VAL A 208 16.93 2.19 -2.60
C VAL A 208 17.22 3.62 -3.03
N PHE A 209 16.55 4.07 -4.09
CA PHE A 209 16.70 5.41 -4.63
C PHE A 209 15.37 6.16 -4.53
N ASP A 210 15.36 7.26 -3.79
CA ASP A 210 14.15 8.04 -3.54
C ASP A 210 14.51 9.52 -3.33
N ILE A 211 13.50 10.40 -3.24
CA ILE A 211 13.75 11.83 -3.03
C ILE A 211 14.41 12.09 -1.65
N PRO A 212 15.21 13.16 -1.49
CA PRO A 212 16.04 13.40 -0.30
C PRO A 212 15.29 13.31 1.03
N GLU A 213 14.08 13.86 1.10
CA GLU A 213 13.26 13.86 2.30
C GLU A 213 12.71 12.49 2.67
N VAL A 214 12.49 11.60 1.69
CA VAL A 214 12.09 10.21 1.91
C VAL A 214 13.29 9.41 2.40
N VAL A 215 14.45 9.55 1.76
CA VAL A 215 15.71 8.90 2.19
C VAL A 215 16.07 9.30 3.61
N TRP A 216 15.95 10.59 3.94
CA TRP A 216 16.19 11.08 5.29
C TRP A 216 15.23 10.46 6.31
N THR A 217 13.93 10.45 6.02
CA THR A 217 12.93 9.82 6.90
C THR A 217 13.15 8.31 7.03
N ALA A 218 13.54 7.62 5.96
CA ALA A 218 13.88 6.20 5.96
C ALA A 218 15.02 5.93 6.97
N LYS A 219 16.14 6.65 6.84
CA LYS A 219 17.32 6.51 7.71
C LYS A 219 17.04 6.82 9.18
N GLN A 220 16.08 7.71 9.47
CA GLN A 220 15.77 8.11 10.84
C GLN A 220 14.78 7.20 11.55
N HIS A 221 13.77 6.69 10.84
CA HIS A 221 12.62 6.03 11.46
C HIS A 221 12.55 4.53 11.19
N PHE A 222 13.33 4.02 10.25
CA PHE A 222 13.29 2.62 9.85
C PHE A 222 14.66 2.00 10.11
N SER A 223 14.70 1.05 11.06
CA SER A 223 15.92 0.36 11.44
C SER A 223 16.19 -0.81 10.50
N PHE A 224 17.37 -0.82 9.89
CA PHE A 224 17.90 -1.97 9.17
C PHE A 224 18.96 -2.65 10.04
N GLN A 225 19.04 -3.98 10.00
CA GLN A 225 20.12 -4.66 10.71
C GLN A 225 21.46 -4.32 10.05
N GLU A 226 22.55 -4.26 10.81
CA GLU A 226 23.89 -3.92 10.28
C GLU A 226 24.36 -4.87 9.16
N GLU A 227 23.82 -6.09 9.12
CA GLU A 227 24.10 -7.13 8.12
C GLU A 227 23.26 -6.96 6.84
N GLU A 228 22.18 -6.17 6.89
CA GLU A 228 21.23 -5.89 5.81
C GLU A 228 21.50 -4.53 5.16
N GLN A 229 22.75 -4.04 5.08
CA GLN A 229 23.06 -2.67 4.60
C GLN A 229 22.51 -2.41 3.18
N ILE A 230 21.26 -1.98 3.12
CA ILE A 230 20.60 -1.40 1.95
C ILE A 230 21.26 -0.05 1.74
N ASP A 231 21.77 0.17 0.54
CA ASP A 231 22.32 1.47 0.17
C ASP A 231 21.18 2.43 -0.15
N PHE A 232 21.14 3.56 0.53
CA PHE A 232 20.11 4.58 0.32
C PHE A 232 20.71 5.80 -0.36
N GLN A 233 20.31 6.01 -1.61
CA GLN A 233 20.73 7.14 -2.44
C GLN A 233 19.57 8.09 -2.69
N GLU A 234 19.85 9.38 -2.63
CA GLU A 234 18.84 10.42 -2.82
C GLU A 234 18.86 11.01 -4.24
N GLY A 235 17.67 11.29 -4.78
CA GLY A 235 17.49 12.04 -6.02
C GLY A 235 16.10 11.92 -6.63
N ASP A 236 15.82 12.75 -7.62
CA ASP A 236 14.59 12.73 -8.43
C ASP A 236 14.82 11.86 -9.67
N PHE A 237 14.17 10.69 -9.76
CA PHE A 237 14.37 9.75 -10.86
C PHE A 237 13.98 10.31 -12.24
N PHE A 238 13.21 11.40 -12.31
CA PHE A 238 12.87 12.06 -13.56
C PHE A 238 13.96 13.01 -14.05
N LYS A 239 14.87 13.46 -13.18
CA LYS A 239 15.84 14.53 -13.46
C LYS A 239 17.28 14.08 -13.22
N ASP A 240 17.53 13.48 -12.07
CA ASP A 240 18.86 13.14 -11.59
C ASP A 240 19.39 11.82 -12.17
N PRO A 241 20.73 11.63 -12.24
CA PRO A 241 21.32 10.38 -12.67
C PRO A 241 20.82 9.20 -11.83
N LEU A 242 20.38 8.14 -12.50
CA LEU A 242 19.94 6.91 -11.82
C LEU A 242 21.16 6.08 -11.38
N PRO A 243 21.13 5.42 -10.21
CA PRO A 243 22.18 4.50 -9.80
C PRO A 243 22.39 3.39 -10.84
N GLU A 244 23.63 2.93 -11.02
CA GLU A 244 23.88 1.79 -11.90
C GLU A 244 23.28 0.51 -11.30
N ALA A 245 22.54 -0.26 -12.10
CA ALA A 245 22.01 -1.56 -11.70
C ALA A 245 21.87 -2.52 -12.90
N ASP A 246 21.87 -3.81 -12.60
CA ASP A 246 21.51 -4.87 -13.53
C ASP A 246 19.98 -5.05 -13.61
N LEU A 247 19.27 -4.77 -12.51
CA LEU A 247 17.81 -4.76 -12.44
C LEU A 247 17.30 -3.48 -11.78
N TYR A 248 16.40 -2.78 -12.45
CA TYR A 248 15.61 -1.70 -11.83
C TYR A 248 14.26 -2.23 -11.40
N ILE A 249 13.86 -2.00 -10.15
CA ILE A 249 12.57 -2.37 -9.60
C ILE A 249 11.72 -1.10 -9.50
N LEU A 250 10.51 -1.16 -10.05
CA LEU A 250 9.47 -0.14 -9.91
C LEU A 250 8.26 -0.80 -9.28
N ALA A 251 8.13 -0.67 -7.96
CA ALA A 251 7.06 -1.29 -7.21
C ALA A 251 6.06 -0.23 -6.75
N ARG A 252 4.85 -0.23 -7.36
CA ARG A 252 3.82 0.79 -7.13
C ARG A 252 4.32 2.21 -7.42
N VAL A 253 4.96 2.37 -8.57
CA VAL A 253 5.54 3.66 -8.99
C VAL A 253 4.85 4.15 -10.25
N LEU A 254 4.72 3.30 -11.26
CA LEU A 254 4.17 3.72 -12.55
C LEU A 254 2.68 4.05 -12.44
N HIS A 255 1.97 3.50 -11.46
CA HIS A 255 0.57 3.78 -11.25
C HIS A 255 0.26 5.19 -10.72
N ASP A 256 1.27 5.91 -10.19
CA ASP A 256 1.10 7.29 -9.70
C ASP A 256 1.08 8.31 -10.84
N TRP A 257 1.59 7.92 -12.01
CA TRP A 257 1.95 8.85 -13.07
C TRP A 257 1.11 8.66 -14.34
N ALA A 258 0.90 9.75 -15.05
CA ALA A 258 0.35 9.73 -16.39
C ALA A 258 1.32 9.06 -17.39
N ASP A 259 0.78 8.50 -18.47
CA ASP A 259 1.56 7.69 -19.44
C ASP A 259 2.80 8.42 -19.98
N GLY A 260 2.73 9.73 -20.19
CA GLY A 260 3.88 10.53 -20.65
C GLY A 260 5.05 10.55 -19.66
N LYS A 261 4.78 10.64 -18.35
CA LYS A 261 5.81 10.55 -17.31
C LYS A 261 6.32 9.12 -17.17
N CYS A 262 5.45 8.12 -17.28
CA CYS A 262 5.86 6.72 -17.32
C CYS A 262 6.84 6.47 -18.48
N SER A 263 6.51 6.91 -19.69
CA SER A 263 7.38 6.77 -20.86
C SER A 263 8.74 7.43 -20.64
N HIS A 264 8.77 8.68 -20.15
CA HIS A 264 10.00 9.40 -19.85
C HIS A 264 10.88 8.64 -18.82
N LEU A 265 10.29 8.15 -17.73
CA LEU A 265 11.04 7.36 -16.73
C LEU A 265 11.58 6.06 -17.33
N LEU A 266 10.76 5.32 -18.06
CA LEU A 266 11.17 4.05 -18.67
C LEU A 266 12.28 4.23 -19.70
N GLU A 267 12.25 5.30 -20.51
CA GLU A 267 13.33 5.65 -21.44
C GLU A 267 14.64 5.93 -20.69
N ARG A 268 14.58 6.70 -19.59
CA ARG A 268 15.76 6.96 -18.74
C ARG A 268 16.34 5.67 -18.20
N ILE A 269 15.50 4.79 -17.65
CA ILE A 269 15.94 3.49 -17.12
C ILE A 269 16.57 2.65 -18.24
N TYR A 270 15.95 2.58 -19.42
CA TYR A 270 16.49 1.85 -20.55
C TYR A 270 17.88 2.36 -20.96
N HIS A 271 18.09 3.68 -20.96
CA HIS A 271 19.39 4.27 -21.29
C HIS A 271 20.48 3.99 -20.25
N THR A 272 20.14 3.95 -18.96
CA THR A 272 21.08 3.62 -17.88
C THR A 272 21.35 2.11 -17.77
N CYS A 273 20.36 1.27 -18.11
CA CYS A 273 20.45 -0.17 -18.01
C CYS A 273 21.56 -0.75 -18.91
N LYS A 274 22.41 -1.61 -18.35
CA LYS A 274 23.48 -2.30 -19.10
C LYS A 274 22.89 -3.40 -20.01
N PRO A 275 23.56 -3.78 -21.10
CA PRO A 275 23.15 -4.95 -21.90
C PRO A 275 22.98 -6.20 -21.01
N GLY A 276 21.86 -6.92 -21.16
CA GLY A 276 21.51 -8.07 -20.32
C GLY A 276 20.80 -7.72 -19.01
N GLY A 277 20.76 -6.44 -18.65
CA GLY A 277 19.95 -5.93 -17.54
C GLY A 277 18.45 -5.93 -17.85
N GLY A 278 17.65 -5.48 -16.89
CA GLY A 278 16.21 -5.41 -17.05
C GLY A 278 15.50 -4.50 -16.07
N ILE A 279 14.18 -4.59 -16.13
CA ILE A 279 13.25 -3.87 -15.27
C ILE A 279 12.18 -4.82 -14.74
N LEU A 280 11.94 -4.78 -13.44
CA LEU A 280 10.87 -5.47 -12.74
C LEU A 280 9.82 -4.43 -12.34
N VAL A 281 8.64 -4.51 -12.94
CA VAL A 281 7.48 -3.68 -12.59
C VAL A 281 6.54 -4.51 -11.72
N ILE A 282 6.19 -3.99 -10.55
CA ILE A 282 5.28 -4.63 -9.59
C ILE A 282 4.09 -3.70 -9.37
N GLU A 283 2.93 -4.10 -9.88
CA GLU A 283 1.72 -3.27 -9.92
C GLU A 283 0.47 -4.15 -9.77
N SER A 284 -0.68 -3.56 -9.44
CA SER A 284 -1.96 -4.28 -9.49
C SER A 284 -2.51 -4.20 -10.92
N LEU A 285 -2.74 -5.34 -11.57
CA LEU A 285 -3.06 -5.34 -12.99
C LEU A 285 -4.54 -5.52 -13.29
N LEU A 286 -5.02 -4.69 -14.20
CA LEU A 286 -6.34 -4.87 -14.79
C LEU A 286 -6.32 -6.07 -15.74
N ASP A 287 -7.41 -6.83 -15.77
CA ASP A 287 -7.70 -7.77 -16.83
C ASP A 287 -7.76 -7.01 -18.18
N GLU A 288 -7.47 -7.71 -19.28
CA GLU A 288 -7.31 -7.06 -20.59
C GLU A 288 -8.57 -6.35 -21.09
N ASP A 289 -9.75 -6.80 -20.65
CA ASP A 289 -11.02 -6.15 -20.95
C ASP A 289 -11.36 -4.98 -20.01
N ARG A 290 -10.48 -4.71 -19.03
CA ARG A 290 -10.58 -3.66 -18.00
C ARG A 290 -11.78 -3.80 -17.06
N ARG A 291 -12.40 -4.98 -16.98
CA ARG A 291 -13.60 -5.22 -16.16
C ARG A 291 -13.30 -5.85 -14.79
N GLY A 292 -12.04 -6.12 -14.48
CA GLY A 292 -11.63 -6.64 -13.19
C GLY A 292 -10.11 -6.67 -13.06
N PRO A 293 -9.60 -7.16 -11.92
CA PRO A 293 -10.35 -7.42 -10.69
C PRO A 293 -10.97 -6.14 -10.10
N LEU A 294 -12.09 -6.27 -9.36
CA LEU A 294 -12.79 -5.11 -8.77
C LEU A 294 -11.87 -4.27 -7.87
N LEU A 295 -11.02 -4.92 -7.06
CA LEU A 295 -10.08 -4.22 -6.18
C LEU A 295 -9.11 -3.35 -6.99
N THR A 296 -8.59 -3.86 -8.11
CA THR A 296 -7.69 -3.10 -8.99
C THR A 296 -8.42 -1.94 -9.69
N GLN A 297 -9.70 -2.09 -10.03
CA GLN A 297 -10.50 -0.96 -10.53
C GLN A 297 -10.69 0.13 -9.45
N LEU A 298 -10.92 -0.27 -8.20
CA LEU A 298 -10.98 0.66 -7.08
C LEU A 298 -9.63 1.34 -6.85
N TYR A 299 -8.50 0.64 -7.02
CA TYR A 299 -7.17 1.25 -6.99
C TYR A 299 -6.96 2.23 -8.14
N SER A 300 -7.43 1.92 -9.35
CA SER A 300 -7.35 2.87 -10.46
C SER A 300 -8.13 4.15 -10.17
N LEU A 301 -9.29 4.04 -9.54
CA LEU A 301 -10.07 5.20 -9.13
C LEU A 301 -9.40 5.93 -7.96
N ASN A 302 -8.74 5.20 -7.07
CA ASN A 302 -7.92 5.77 -6.00
C ASN A 302 -6.73 6.57 -6.56
N MET A 303 -6.12 6.12 -7.65
CA MET A 303 -5.07 6.86 -8.36
C MET A 303 -5.62 8.15 -8.97
N LEU A 304 -6.82 8.15 -9.58
CA LEU A 304 -7.46 9.41 -10.00
C LEU A 304 -7.65 10.39 -8.82
N VAL A 305 -8.10 9.89 -7.68
CA VAL A 305 -8.44 10.70 -6.51
C VAL A 305 -7.20 11.26 -5.80
N GLN A 306 -6.08 10.54 -5.82
CA GLN A 306 -4.88 10.89 -5.07
C GLN A 306 -3.70 11.34 -5.93
N THR A 307 -3.63 10.90 -7.19
CA THR A 307 -2.47 11.07 -8.07
C THR A 307 -2.90 11.59 -9.45
N GLU A 308 -2.05 11.42 -10.46
CA GLU A 308 -2.39 11.68 -11.86
C GLU A 308 -2.36 10.41 -12.73
N GLY A 309 -2.21 9.25 -12.09
CA GLY A 309 -2.05 7.97 -12.75
C GLY A 309 -3.28 7.07 -12.69
N GLN A 310 -3.05 5.78 -12.96
CA GLN A 310 -4.09 4.75 -13.08
C GLN A 310 -3.46 3.36 -13.03
N GLU A 311 -4.30 2.36 -12.73
CA GLU A 311 -3.92 0.97 -12.96
C GLU A 311 -4.02 0.62 -14.44
N ARG A 312 -3.21 -0.33 -14.90
CA ARG A 312 -3.08 -0.65 -16.33
C ARG A 312 -3.13 -2.16 -16.56
N THR A 313 -3.46 -2.55 -17.80
CA THR A 313 -3.44 -3.97 -18.20
C THR A 313 -2.01 -4.43 -18.53
N PRO A 314 -1.71 -5.74 -18.54
CA PRO A 314 -0.43 -6.24 -19.00
C PRO A 314 -0.06 -5.75 -20.41
N THR A 315 -1.01 -5.75 -21.34
CA THR A 315 -0.79 -5.23 -22.71
C THR A 315 -0.41 -3.74 -22.70
N HIS A 316 -1.00 -2.93 -21.82
CA HIS A 316 -0.63 -1.52 -21.71
C HIS A 316 0.81 -1.36 -21.18
N TYR A 317 1.18 -2.07 -20.12
CA TYR A 317 2.58 -2.07 -19.65
C TYR A 317 3.56 -2.57 -20.71
N HIS A 318 3.19 -3.60 -21.48
CA HIS A 318 3.99 -4.08 -22.60
C HIS A 318 4.25 -2.98 -23.64
N MET A 319 3.24 -2.18 -23.99
CA MET A 319 3.41 -1.06 -24.91
C MET A 319 4.35 0.02 -24.36
N LEU A 320 4.20 0.40 -23.08
CA LEU A 320 5.06 1.40 -22.44
C LEU A 320 6.52 0.95 -22.42
N LEU A 321 6.77 -0.28 -21.97
CA LEU A 321 8.11 -0.88 -21.91
C LEU A 321 8.74 -1.05 -23.30
N SER A 322 7.97 -1.55 -24.27
CA SER A 322 8.46 -1.77 -25.63
C SER A 322 8.79 -0.47 -26.35
N SER A 323 8.05 0.61 -26.05
CA SER A 323 8.29 1.95 -26.62
C SER A 323 9.59 2.55 -26.07
N ALA A 324 9.91 2.32 -24.80
CA ALA A 324 11.18 2.71 -24.19
C ALA A 324 12.38 1.90 -24.70
N GLY A 325 12.14 0.75 -25.35
CA GLY A 325 13.17 -0.09 -25.97
C GLY A 325 13.35 -1.47 -25.32
N PHE A 326 12.71 -1.73 -24.17
CA PHE A 326 12.76 -3.04 -23.53
C PHE A 326 12.14 -4.14 -24.41
N ARG A 327 12.66 -5.35 -24.26
CA ARG A 327 12.33 -6.59 -24.96
C ARG A 327 12.03 -7.70 -23.95
N ASP A 328 11.81 -8.91 -24.45
CA ASP A 328 11.58 -10.13 -23.66
C ASP A 328 10.57 -9.96 -22.52
N PHE A 329 9.47 -9.27 -22.81
CA PHE A 329 8.40 -9.02 -21.86
C PHE A 329 7.79 -10.32 -21.35
N GLN A 330 7.78 -10.48 -20.04
CA GLN A 330 7.13 -11.56 -19.33
C GLN A 330 6.30 -11.00 -18.20
N PHE A 331 5.15 -11.61 -17.97
CA PHE A 331 4.21 -11.23 -16.93
C PHE A 331 3.76 -12.48 -16.17
N LYS A 332 3.65 -12.37 -14.84
CA LYS A 332 3.12 -13.44 -13.98
C LYS A 332 2.12 -12.91 -12.98
N LYS A 333 0.93 -13.53 -12.96
CA LYS A 333 -0.03 -13.40 -11.87
C LYS A 333 0.53 -14.11 -10.62
N THR A 334 0.56 -13.43 -9.48
CA THR A 334 1.08 -14.01 -8.22
C THR A 334 0.00 -14.75 -7.44
N GLY A 335 -1.26 -14.51 -7.75
CA GLY A 335 -2.41 -14.95 -6.95
C GLY A 335 -2.68 -14.07 -5.73
N ALA A 336 -1.91 -12.99 -5.55
CA ALA A 336 -2.12 -11.94 -4.56
C ALA A 336 -2.65 -10.64 -5.23
N ILE A 337 -2.60 -9.51 -4.52
CA ILE A 337 -3.11 -8.21 -5.00
C ILE A 337 -2.24 -7.61 -6.11
N TYR A 338 -0.92 -7.84 -6.03
CA TYR A 338 0.07 -7.29 -6.95
C TYR A 338 0.67 -8.40 -7.79
N ASP A 339 0.92 -8.09 -9.05
CA ASP A 339 1.55 -9.00 -9.98
C ASP A 339 2.92 -8.45 -10.42
N ALA A 340 3.70 -9.27 -11.12
CA ALA A 340 5.05 -8.92 -11.54
C ALA A 340 5.23 -9.01 -13.05
N ILE A 341 5.91 -8.01 -13.60
CA ILE A 341 6.30 -7.92 -15.01
C ILE A 341 7.82 -7.79 -15.06
N LEU A 342 8.49 -8.63 -15.84
CA LEU A 342 9.92 -8.53 -16.11
C LEU A 342 10.14 -8.27 -17.59
N ALA A 343 10.95 -7.26 -17.92
CA ALA A 343 11.41 -7.00 -19.28
C ALA A 343 12.94 -6.80 -19.30
N ARG A 344 13.60 -7.17 -20.40
CA ARG A 344 15.06 -7.13 -20.56
C ARG A 344 15.47 -6.09 -21.59
N LYS A 345 16.71 -5.63 -21.52
CA LYS A 345 17.31 -4.77 -22.54
C LYS A 345 17.91 -5.57 -23.69
#